data_AF-X1V307-F1
#
_entry.id   AF-X1V307-F1
#
_cell.length_a   1.000
_cell.length_b   1.000
_cell.length_c   1.000
_cell.angle_alpha   90.00
_cell.angle_beta   90.00
_cell.angle_gamma   90.00
#
_symmetry.space_group_name_H-M   'P 1'
#
loop_
_entity.id
_entity.type
_entity.pdbx_description
1 polymer ?
#
loop_
_entity_poly.entity_id
_entity_poly.type
_entity_poly.pdbx_seq_one_letter_code
_entity_poly.pdbx_strand_id
1 'polypeptide(L)'
;GGYDMSSAQRMGIIWVVKDPDNVTREDYSAWEAWPYTGAGKEHEFIGGRFSLDKAGTWKIVVALFIYPEGSIAVDAYYGDLCTVKAAVPEPEFRGFGIEKYITV
;
A
#
# COMPACT_ATOMS: atom_id res chain seq x y z
N GLY A 1 -23.05 26.25 1.51
CA GLY A 1 -24.07 25.37 2.08
C GLY A 1 -23.41 24.53 3.13
N GLY A 2 -23.89 24.58 4.37
CA GLY A 2 -23.38 23.73 5.44
C GLY A 2 -24.04 22.35 5.36
N TYR A 3 -23.24 21.29 5.38
CA TYR A 3 -23.72 19.95 5.66
C TYR A 3 -24.09 19.91 7.16
N ASP A 4 -25.35 20.24 7.46
CA ASP A 4 -25.94 20.11 8.80
C ASP A 4 -26.41 18.66 8.98
N MET A 5 -25.47 17.79 9.34
CA MET A 5 -25.75 16.43 9.77
C MET A 5 -25.78 16.43 11.30
N SER A 6 -26.89 16.01 11.90
CA SER A 6 -27.13 16.03 13.36
C SER A 6 -26.31 15.00 14.16
N SER A 7 -25.47 14.21 13.49
CA SER A 7 -24.58 13.22 14.09
C SER A 7 -23.16 13.35 13.53
N ALA A 8 -22.15 13.14 14.39
CA ALA A 8 -20.77 13.10 13.97
C ALA A 8 -20.54 11.92 13.01
N GLN A 9 -20.23 12.22 11.75
CA GLN A 9 -19.77 11.22 10.79
C GLN A 9 -18.34 10.82 11.17
N ARG A 10 -18.07 9.51 11.18
CA ARG A 10 -16.74 8.97 11.45
C ARG A 10 -16.26 8.19 10.26
N MET A 11 -15.02 8.38 9.88
CA MET A 11 -14.41 7.60 8.80
C MET A 11 -13.82 6.29 9.32
N GLY A 12 -14.09 5.21 8.61
CA GLY A 12 -13.44 3.92 8.78
C GLY A 12 -12.61 3.57 7.56
N ILE A 13 -11.54 2.80 7.76
CA ILE A 13 -10.72 2.28 6.68
C ILE A 13 -10.36 0.82 6.94
N ILE A 14 -10.28 0.05 5.88
CA ILE A 14 -9.61 -1.24 5.82
C ILE A 14 -8.61 -1.19 4.67
N TRP A 15 -7.43 -1.78 4.86
CA TRP A 15 -6.62 -2.20 3.73
C TRP A 15 -5.92 -3.53 3.97
N VAL A 16 -5.69 -4.25 2.86
CA VAL A 16 -5.00 -5.53 2.85
C VAL A 16 -3.95 -5.50 1.76
N VAL A 17 -2.70 -5.81 2.10
CA VAL A 17 -1.58 -5.95 1.16
C VAL A 17 -1.22 -7.42 1.01
N LYS A 18 -1.10 -7.88 -0.24
CA LYS A 18 -0.66 -9.23 -0.58
C LYS A 18 0.61 -9.20 -1.40
N ASP A 19 1.51 -10.14 -1.11
CA ASP A 19 2.71 -10.36 -1.90
C ASP A 19 2.39 -11.07 -3.23
N PRO A 20 3.39 -11.26 -4.12
CA PRO A 20 3.19 -11.89 -5.42
C PRO A 20 2.67 -13.35 -5.35
N ASP A 21 2.83 -14.01 -4.21
CA ASP A 21 2.33 -15.37 -3.96
C ASP A 21 0.94 -15.36 -3.30
N ASN A 22 0.29 -14.19 -3.22
CA ASN A 22 -0.98 -13.94 -2.54
C ASN A 22 -0.94 -14.11 -1.01
N VAL A 23 0.24 -14.10 -0.39
CA VAL A 23 0.36 -14.11 1.07
C VAL A 23 0.06 -12.72 1.61
N THR A 24 -0.89 -12.62 2.54
CA THR A 24 -1.19 -11.36 3.23
C THR A 24 0.02 -10.90 4.04
N ARG A 25 0.54 -9.72 3.72
CA ARG A 25 1.65 -9.06 4.44
C ARG A 25 1.20 -7.96 5.37
N GLU A 26 0.03 -7.41 5.11
CA GLU A 26 -0.63 -6.48 6.01
C GLU A 26 -2.14 -6.65 5.91
N ASP A 27 -2.79 -6.59 7.06
CA ASP A 27 -4.24 -6.51 7.23
C ASP A 27 -4.49 -5.45 8.31
N TYR A 28 -4.93 -4.27 7.88
CA TYR A 28 -5.12 -3.12 8.75
C TYR A 28 -6.57 -2.66 8.70
N SER A 29 -7.10 -2.31 9.86
CA SER A 29 -8.41 -1.68 9.98
C SER A 29 -8.41 -0.68 11.11
N ALA A 30 -9.07 0.45 10.89
CA ALA A 30 -9.27 1.46 11.93
C ALA A 30 -10.54 2.26 11.68
N TRP A 31 -11.13 2.72 12.77
CA TRP A 31 -12.11 3.80 12.76
C TRP A 31 -11.47 5.01 13.40
N GLU A 32 -11.79 6.17 12.85
CA GLU A 32 -11.45 7.45 13.44
C GLU A 32 -11.84 7.48 14.92
N ALA A 33 -10.82 7.62 15.77
CA ALA A 33 -10.95 7.61 17.22
C ALA A 33 -11.22 9.02 17.76
N TRP A 34 -11.88 9.10 18.92
CA TRP A 34 -12.17 10.36 19.59
C TRP A 34 -10.87 11.10 19.99
N PRO A 35 -10.79 12.44 19.90
CA PRO A 35 -11.84 13.36 19.44
C PRO A 35 -12.01 13.34 17.93
N TYR A 36 -13.27 13.30 17.47
CA TYR A 36 -13.57 13.34 16.03
C TYR A 36 -12.91 14.55 15.39
N THR A 37 -12.32 14.32 14.22
CA THR A 37 -11.70 15.31 13.35
C THR A 37 -12.79 16.27 12.92
N GLY A 38 -12.78 17.45 13.54
CA GLY A 38 -13.74 18.51 13.21
C GLY A 38 -13.63 18.91 11.75
N ALA A 39 -14.68 19.54 11.23
CA ALA A 39 -14.74 19.98 9.84
C ALA A 39 -13.48 20.77 9.41
N GLY A 40 -12.90 20.39 8.28
CA GLY A 40 -11.69 21.02 7.73
C GLY A 40 -10.38 20.58 8.39
N LYS A 41 -10.41 19.55 9.24
CA LYS A 41 -9.20 18.90 9.78
C LYS A 41 -8.96 17.55 9.09
N GLU A 42 -7.72 17.08 9.18
CA GLU A 42 -7.28 15.81 8.62
C GLU A 42 -7.12 14.75 9.72
N HIS A 43 -7.41 13.49 9.38
CA HIS A 43 -7.14 12.32 10.22
C HIS A 43 -6.24 11.36 9.45
N GLU A 44 -5.09 11.02 10.03
CA GLU A 44 -4.16 10.08 9.42
C GLU A 44 -4.49 8.65 9.85
N PHE A 45 -4.55 7.74 8.88
CA PHE A 45 -4.60 6.31 9.12
C PHE A 45 -3.22 5.72 8.86
N ILE A 46 -2.60 5.16 9.89
CA ILE A 46 -1.24 4.61 9.83
C ILE A 46 -1.32 3.13 10.21
N GLY A 47 -0.97 2.27 9.25
CA GLY A 47 -0.85 0.84 9.48
C GLY A 47 0.51 0.40 10.01
N GLY A 48 0.77 -0.89 9.86
CA GLY A 48 2.03 -1.51 10.17
C GLY A 48 3.11 -1.21 9.13
N ARG A 49 4.24 -1.89 9.28
CA ARG A 49 5.36 -1.84 8.34
C ARG A 49 5.66 -3.27 7.88
N PHE A 50 5.90 -3.43 6.59
CA PHE A 50 6.29 -4.70 5.99
C PHE A 50 7.42 -4.47 4.97
N SER A 51 8.12 -5.56 4.62
CA SER A 51 9.21 -5.51 3.63
C SER A 51 8.71 -5.97 2.27
N LEU A 52 9.14 -5.26 1.22
CA LEU A 52 8.95 -5.65 -0.19
C LEU A 52 10.09 -6.59 -0.60
N ASP A 53 10.10 -7.79 -0.02
CA ASP A 53 11.20 -8.76 -0.09
C ASP A 53 11.13 -9.72 -1.29
N LYS A 54 10.06 -9.64 -2.08
CA LYS A 54 9.81 -10.53 -3.22
C LYS A 54 9.65 -9.76 -4.52
N ALA A 55 10.33 -10.26 -5.55
CA ALA A 55 10.12 -9.81 -6.92
C ALA A 55 8.74 -10.26 -7.42
N GLY A 56 8.11 -9.39 -8.22
CA GLY A 56 6.77 -9.61 -8.76
C GLY A 56 5.80 -8.48 -8.40
N THR A 57 4.55 -8.66 -8.80
CA THR A 57 3.47 -7.69 -8.57
C THR A 57 2.82 -7.92 -7.23
N TRP A 58 2.88 -6.89 -6.38
CA TRP A 58 2.21 -6.82 -5.09
C TRP A 58 0.82 -6.21 -5.27
N LYS A 59 -0.16 -6.68 -4.50
CA LYS A 59 -1.56 -6.25 -4.61
C LYS A 59 -2.03 -5.55 -3.35
N ILE A 60 -2.95 -4.61 -3.51
CA ILE A 60 -3.60 -3.93 -2.40
C ILE A 60 -5.12 -3.84 -2.64
N VAL A 61 -5.85 -3.98 -1.55
CA VAL A 61 -7.25 -3.61 -1.44
C VAL A 61 -7.36 -2.53 -0.38
N VAL A 62 -8.08 -1.44 -0.67
CA VAL A 62 -8.40 -0.38 0.30
C VAL A 62 -9.89 -0.10 0.22
N ALA A 63 -10.58 0.01 1.34
CA ALA A 63 -11.98 0.36 1.41
C ALA A 63 -12.24 1.40 2.51
N LEU A 64 -13.04 2.42 2.19
CA LEU A 64 -13.45 3.48 3.10
C LEU A 64 -14.91 3.30 3.52
N PHE A 65 -15.22 3.65 4.76
CA PHE A 65 -16.54 3.50 5.37
C PHE A 65 -16.93 4.78 6.10
N ILE A 66 -18.24 5.04 6.23
CA ILE A 66 -18.79 6.14 7.02
C ILE A 66 -19.80 5.60 8.02
N TYR A 67 -19.67 5.94 9.29
CA TYR A 67 -20.67 5.63 10.32
C TYR A 67 -21.79 6.69 10.34
N PRO A 68 -23.09 6.33 10.54
CA PRO A 68 -23.63 5.02 10.90
C PRO A 68 -23.91 4.07 9.72
N GLU A 69 -23.64 4.48 8.49
CA GLU A 69 -23.85 3.70 7.26
C GLU A 69 -22.87 2.51 7.08
N GLY A 70 -22.04 2.24 8.10
CA GLY A 70 -20.77 1.51 8.04
C GLY A 70 -20.79 0.02 7.66
N SER A 71 -21.88 -0.46 7.06
CA SER A 71 -21.96 -1.78 6.44
C SER A 71 -21.62 -1.78 4.94
N ILE A 72 -21.57 -0.62 4.28
CA ILE A 72 -21.22 -0.49 2.86
C ILE A 72 -20.01 0.44 2.72
N ALA A 73 -19.02 0.01 1.93
CA ALA A 73 -17.89 0.87 1.60
C ALA A 73 -18.36 2.03 0.71
N VAL A 74 -18.01 3.25 1.09
CA VAL A 74 -18.33 4.47 0.32
C VAL A 74 -17.41 4.65 -0.88
N ASP A 75 -16.19 4.11 -0.79
CA ASP A 75 -15.23 4.02 -1.88
C ASP A 75 -14.29 2.84 -1.64
N ALA A 76 -13.77 2.26 -2.71
CA ALA A 76 -12.81 1.16 -2.64
C ALA A 76 -11.90 1.09 -3.86
N TYR A 77 -10.63 0.75 -3.62
CA TYR A 77 -9.62 0.48 -4.63
C TYR A 77 -9.15 -0.97 -4.54
N TYR A 78 -9.06 -1.62 -5.70
CA TYR A 78 -8.54 -2.97 -5.86
C TYR A 78 -7.53 -2.94 -7.00
N GLY A 79 -6.28 -3.27 -6.72
CA GLY A 79 -5.28 -3.25 -7.78
C GLY A 79 -3.89 -3.63 -7.34
N ASP A 80 -2.95 -3.28 -8.20
CA ASP A 80 -1.54 -3.48 -7.93
C ASP A 80 -1.03 -2.32 -7.07
N LEU A 81 -0.28 -2.66 -6.02
CA LEU A 81 0.41 -1.71 -5.17
C LEU A 81 1.69 -1.23 -5.87
N CYS A 82 2.50 -2.18 -6.31
CA CYS A 82 3.74 -1.95 -7.04
C CYS A 82 4.25 -3.26 -7.67
N THR A 83 5.20 -3.13 -8.60
CA THR A 83 5.96 -4.28 -9.12
C THR A 83 7.42 -4.16 -8.70
N VAL A 84 7.89 -5.11 -7.89
CA VAL A 84 9.30 -5.22 -7.50
C VAL A 84 10.04 -5.98 -8.58
N LYS A 85 11.07 -5.36 -9.16
CA LYS A 85 11.95 -6.05 -10.11
C LYS A 85 12.97 -6.88 -9.35
N ALA A 86 13.29 -8.06 -9.88
CA ALA A 86 14.40 -8.84 -9.36
C ALA A 86 15.69 -8.00 -9.42
N ALA A 87 16.47 -8.03 -8.35
CA ALA A 87 17.81 -7.46 -8.39
C ALA A 87 18.59 -8.20 -9.47
N VAL A 88 19.14 -7.45 -10.44
CA VAL A 88 20.12 -8.01 -11.35
C VAL A 88 21.36 -8.31 -10.50
N PRO A 89 21.80 -9.58 -10.38
CA PRO A 89 23.02 -9.86 -9.64
C PRO A 89 24.15 -9.06 -10.28
N GLU A 90 25.00 -8.44 -9.46
CA GLU A 90 26.21 -7.83 -10.00
C GLU A 90 26.99 -8.93 -10.74
N PRO A 91 27.45 -8.69 -11.99
CA PRO A 91 28.23 -9.68 -12.69
C PRO A 91 29.48 -10.01 -11.88
N GLU A 92 29.71 -11.31 -11.68
CA GLU A 92 30.84 -11.89 -10.93
C GLU A 92 32.20 -11.46 -11.52
N PHE A 93 32.19 -11.11 -12.81
CA PHE A 93 33.33 -10.61 -13.56
C PHE A 93 33.17 -9.12 -13.89
N ARG A 94 34.14 -8.32 -13.43
CA ARG A 94 34.34 -6.91 -13.81
C ARG A 94 35.75 -6.76 -14.38
N GLY A 95 35.92 -5.87 -15.36
CA GLY A 95 37.25 -5.55 -15.91
C GLY A 95 37.76 -6.47 -17.02
N PHE A 96 36.87 -7.08 -17.82
CA PHE A 96 37.30 -7.84 -18.99
C PHE A 96 37.86 -6.90 -20.07
N GLY A 97 39.12 -7.10 -20.45
CA GLY A 97 39.81 -6.35 -21.50
C GLY A 97 40.78 -7.25 -22.25
N ILE A 98 40.79 -7.14 -23.59
CA ILE A 98 41.78 -7.82 -24.41
C ILE A 98 43.03 -6.93 -24.44
N GLU A 99 44.07 -7.27 -23.68
CA GLU A 99 45.33 -6.50 -23.68
C GLU A 99 46.10 -6.65 -25.00
N LYS A 100 46.02 -7.82 -25.66
CA LYS A 100 46.69 -8.06 -26.92
C LYS A 100 46.06 -9.21 -27.69
N TYR A 101 45.93 -9.03 -29.00
CA TYR A 101 45.62 -10.09 -29.95
C TYR A 101 46.92 -10.55 -30.64
N ILE A 102 47.17 -11.86 -30.65
CA ILE A 102 48.32 -12.47 -31.33
C ILE A 102 47.78 -13.47 -32.35
N THR A 103 48.15 -13.29 -33.62
CA THR A 103 47.89 -14.23 -34.71
C THR A 103 49.08 -15.18 -34.89
N VAL A 104 48.78 -16.44 -35.19
CA VAL A 104 49.76 -17.49 -35.55
C VAL A 104 50.12 -17.37 -37.02
#